data_AF-A0A7I4YAK8-F1
#
_entry.id   AF-A0A7I4YAK8-F1
#
_cell.length_a   1.000
_cell.length_b   1.000
_cell.length_c   1.000
_cell.angle_alpha   90.00
_cell.angle_beta   90.00
_cell.angle_gamma   90.00
#
_symmetry.space_group_name_H-M   'P 1'
#
loop_
_entity.id
_entity.type
_entity.pdbx_description
1 polymer ?
#
loop_
_entity_poly.entity_id
_entity_poly.type
_entity_poly.pdbx_seq_one_letter_code
_entity_poly.pdbx_strand_id
1 'polypeptide(L)'
;MRFKLLALLLVTTVNGNNSATDGPFSERNSRINDMIRGKRDDVLKTLDVNSGTIDLLLQKLPNTSYDRIIPMGDSLNEVNENSNVEDQLFQSDILLTETQAEIVIKDIDEQVGGSNRTKRQALADPTGVKLWKTGVNYYFSPSLNSKTKRAFLMGADMWQKYSCINFIHNPYAEDRVKIEYGQGCWSNLGKTGGEQKISLGEGCDVGPIAAHEIGHTIGFWHTMARYDRDQFITLNLRNIKESWLSQFAKQTPKTNDNFNLTYDYGSIMHYGGRSAGIDRRNPTMVPFNTDYQETLGSHFMSFIDLSMINELYGCKKSCVGKRSANCKMGGFPNPRDCSKCVCPGGYAGDQCTERPDEGCGSKIDATEEWKTLTDVLGDYSVRQPLEDFKKCNYWIESPKGTEIILEIVSLKGHQAVDGCVFTGVEIKTNKNQQLTGFRFCAPQAAGKKLRSFTNRVPIITWNKVFKSETVLRFRHVPAGKPEPSSQVIRPSPSRTVQPSPSRTVRPSPARLTTTTRYPIAPTKTITCTKKVQSSCLSYIKMGFCTNKLLMHYCPKDCRITC
;
A
#
# COMPACT_ATOMS: atom_id res chain seq x y z
N MET A 1 -29.13 63.87 32.16
CA MET A 1 -28.81 63.57 33.58
C MET A 1 -28.42 62.10 33.70
N ARG A 2 -27.17 61.85 34.14
CA ARG A 2 -26.66 60.69 34.90
C ARG A 2 -26.70 59.26 34.30
N PHE A 3 -25.54 58.84 33.79
CA PHE A 3 -24.67 57.76 34.32
C PHE A 3 -25.27 56.74 35.31
N LYS A 4 -25.09 55.43 35.06
CA LYS A 4 -24.07 54.55 35.70
C LYS A 4 -24.22 53.05 35.36
N LEU A 5 -23.12 52.51 34.82
CA LEU A 5 -22.45 51.23 35.10
C LEU A 5 -23.04 50.31 36.21
N LEU A 6 -23.20 49.01 35.93
CA LEU A 6 -22.57 47.94 36.71
C LEU A 6 -22.60 46.60 35.95
N ALA A 7 -21.40 46.09 35.64
CA ALA A 7 -21.17 44.71 35.27
C ALA A 7 -21.17 43.85 36.54
N LEU A 8 -21.84 42.69 36.50
CA LEU A 8 -21.67 41.64 37.50
C LEU A 8 -21.41 40.31 36.80
N LEU A 9 -20.24 39.74 37.08
CA LEU A 9 -19.87 38.38 36.72
C LEU A 9 -20.91 37.39 37.27
N LEU A 10 -21.46 36.57 36.39
CA LEU A 10 -22.03 35.28 36.76
C LEU A 10 -21.22 34.20 36.07
N VAL A 11 -20.20 33.73 36.79
CA VAL A 11 -19.62 32.40 36.60
C VAL A 11 -20.75 31.41 36.87
N THR A 12 -21.40 30.96 35.81
CA THR A 12 -22.25 29.77 35.89
C THR A 12 -21.37 28.57 35.61
N THR A 13 -21.07 27.85 36.68
CA THR A 13 -20.59 26.47 36.63
C THR A 13 -21.62 25.64 35.86
N VAL A 14 -21.37 25.43 34.57
CA VAL A 14 -22.05 24.38 33.82
C VAL A 14 -21.53 23.05 34.36
N ASN A 15 -22.24 22.52 35.36
CA ASN A 15 -22.28 21.09 35.63
C ASN A 15 -22.93 20.43 34.41
N GLY A 16 -22.14 20.23 33.36
CA GLY A 16 -22.45 19.32 32.29
C GLY A 16 -22.14 17.92 32.78
N ASN A 17 -23.17 17.20 33.22
CA ASN A 17 -23.18 15.75 33.14
C ASN A 17 -22.96 15.38 31.67
N ASN A 18 -21.69 15.19 31.29
CA ASN A 18 -21.35 14.52 30.04
C ASN A 18 -21.79 13.07 30.21
N SER A 19 -22.91 12.73 29.56
CA SER A 19 -23.24 11.35 29.24
C SER A 19 -22.08 10.78 28.40
N ALA A 20 -21.20 10.05 29.06
CA ALA A 20 -20.18 9.22 28.43
C ALA A 20 -20.85 7.99 27.80
N THR A 21 -21.57 8.14 26.69
CA THR A 21 -21.99 7.04 25.81
C THR A 21 -22.50 7.66 24.51
N ASP A 22 -21.71 7.58 23.43
CA ASP A 22 -22.15 7.45 22.02
C ASP A 22 -20.96 7.62 21.06
N GLY A 23 -19.80 7.03 21.40
CA GLY A 23 -18.70 6.81 20.46
C GLY A 23 -18.85 5.44 19.78
N PRO A 24 -18.27 5.21 18.59
CA PRO A 24 -18.32 3.90 17.92
C PRO A 24 -17.58 2.80 18.71
N PHE A 25 -16.78 3.18 19.71
CA PHE A 25 -16.03 2.27 20.58
C PHE A 25 -16.54 2.34 22.02
N SER A 26 -16.42 1.23 22.73
CA SER A 26 -16.81 1.15 24.14
C SER A 26 -15.86 1.95 25.04
N GLU A 27 -16.31 2.37 26.22
CA GLU A 27 -15.43 3.00 27.23
C GLU A 27 -14.18 2.16 27.52
N ARG A 28 -14.32 0.83 27.47
CA ARG A 28 -13.21 -0.11 27.65
C ARG A 28 -12.10 0.11 26.61
N ASN A 29 -12.46 0.32 25.35
CA ASN A 29 -11.51 0.54 24.27
C ASN A 29 -10.76 1.88 24.47
N SER A 30 -11.46 2.92 24.94
CA SER A 30 -10.81 4.19 25.30
C SER A 30 -9.78 3.98 26.40
N ARG A 31 -10.16 3.30 27.49
CA ARG A 31 -9.25 3.02 28.63
C ARG A 31 -8.00 2.25 28.21
N ILE A 32 -8.14 1.26 27.33
CA ILE A 32 -7.01 0.50 26.78
C ILE A 32 -6.00 1.43 26.10
N ASN A 33 -6.47 2.30 25.21
CA ASN A 33 -5.58 3.19 24.46
C ASN A 33 -4.97 4.27 25.35
N ASP A 34 -5.71 4.78 26.33
CA ASP A 34 -5.18 5.74 27.30
C ASP A 34 -4.04 5.13 28.14
N MET A 35 -4.14 3.85 28.50
CA MET A 35 -3.03 3.14 29.16
C MET A 35 -1.78 3.06 28.28
N ILE A 36 -1.93 2.78 26.98
CA ILE A 36 -0.81 2.72 26.03
C ILE A 36 -0.23 4.12 25.79
N ARG A 37 -1.06 5.16 25.68
CA ARG A 37 -0.60 6.56 25.63
C ARG A 37 0.19 6.95 26.86
N GLY A 38 -0.22 6.50 28.05
CA GLY A 38 0.52 6.69 29.29
C GLY A 38 1.95 6.13 29.25
N LYS A 39 2.25 5.22 28.31
CA LYS A 39 3.59 4.66 28.08
C LYS A 39 4.45 5.46 27.10
N ARG A 40 4.01 6.65 26.68
CA ARG A 40 4.74 7.55 25.78
C ARG A 40 6.22 7.71 26.14
N ASP A 41 6.52 8.11 27.37
CA ASP A 41 7.91 8.38 27.77
C ASP A 41 8.76 7.12 27.81
N ASP A 42 8.15 5.98 28.10
CA ASP A 42 8.80 4.68 28.04
C ASP A 42 9.11 4.31 26.58
N VAL A 43 8.14 4.47 25.67
CA VAL A 43 8.37 4.29 24.22
C VAL A 43 9.49 5.18 23.73
N LEU A 44 9.53 6.46 24.10
CA LEU A 44 10.60 7.39 23.71
C LEU A 44 12.00 6.89 24.12
N LYS A 45 12.14 6.23 25.27
CA LYS A 45 13.42 5.61 25.70
C LYS A 45 13.83 4.42 24.83
N THR A 46 12.87 3.76 24.17
CA THR A 46 13.13 2.63 23.28
C THR A 46 13.47 3.02 21.84
N LEU A 47 13.24 4.28 21.47
CA LEU A 47 13.52 4.77 20.12
C LEU A 47 15.01 5.12 20.01
N ASP A 48 15.69 4.53 19.03
CA ASP A 48 17.06 4.91 18.69
C ASP A 48 17.05 6.19 17.84
N VAL A 49 17.17 7.33 18.50
CA VAL A 49 17.10 8.65 17.88
C VAL A 49 18.51 9.24 17.74
N ASN A 50 19.24 8.82 16.73
CA ASN A 50 20.47 9.51 16.34
C ASN A 50 20.11 10.79 15.54
N SER A 51 20.05 11.93 16.24
CA SER A 51 19.68 13.23 15.66
C SER A 51 20.54 13.64 14.46
N GLY A 52 21.84 13.33 14.47
CA GLY A 52 22.72 13.59 13.32
C GLY A 52 22.38 12.73 12.10
N THR A 53 21.94 11.49 12.32
CA THR A 53 21.56 10.58 11.23
C THR A 53 20.28 11.03 10.55
N ILE A 54 19.26 11.45 11.30
CA ILE A 54 18.01 11.94 10.70
C ILE A 54 18.26 13.22 9.89
N ASP A 55 19.07 14.15 10.37
CA ASP A 55 19.39 15.38 9.64
C ASP A 55 20.08 15.09 8.29
N LEU A 56 21.02 14.14 8.27
CA LEU A 56 21.69 13.71 7.04
C LEU A 56 20.74 13.03 6.05
N LEU A 57 19.78 12.25 6.53
CA LEU A 57 18.80 11.59 5.65
C LEU A 57 17.79 12.59 5.08
N LEU A 58 17.31 13.52 5.90
CA LEU A 58 16.40 14.59 5.46
C LEU A 58 17.02 15.45 4.36
N GLN A 59 18.33 15.74 4.43
CA GLN A 59 19.05 16.47 3.38
C GLN A 59 19.13 15.74 2.04
N LYS A 60 19.01 14.40 2.03
CA LYS A 60 19.01 13.60 0.80
C LYS A 60 17.65 13.54 0.12
N LEU A 61 16.57 13.88 0.84
CA LEU A 61 15.23 13.84 0.29
C LEU A 61 14.97 15.07 -0.58
N PRO A 62 14.35 14.90 -1.77
CA PRO A 62 13.94 16.04 -2.58
C PRO A 62 12.87 16.85 -1.83
N ASN A 63 12.93 18.18 -1.96
CA ASN A 63 11.87 19.06 -1.47
C ASN A 63 10.60 18.85 -2.31
N THR A 64 9.77 17.93 -1.86
CA THR A 64 8.66 17.38 -2.63
C THR A 64 7.36 18.06 -2.22
N SER A 65 6.60 18.53 -3.20
CA SER A 65 5.21 18.91 -2.99
C SER A 65 4.41 17.66 -2.63
N TYR A 66 3.55 17.73 -1.60
CA TYR A 66 2.67 16.63 -1.24
C TYR A 66 1.27 16.93 -1.79
N ASP A 67 0.77 16.06 -2.65
CA ASP A 67 -0.55 16.23 -3.26
C ASP A 67 -1.65 15.77 -2.30
N ARG A 68 -2.87 16.30 -2.50
CA ARG A 68 -4.08 15.82 -1.83
C ARG A 68 -5.15 15.50 -2.87
N ILE A 69 -5.55 14.24 -2.98
CA ILE A 69 -6.47 13.79 -4.04
C ILE A 69 -7.86 13.49 -3.48
N ILE A 70 -7.91 12.74 -2.37
CA ILE A 70 -9.14 12.33 -1.71
C ILE A 70 -9.45 13.30 -0.56
N PRO A 71 -10.65 13.90 -0.51
CA PRO A 71 -11.03 14.81 0.58
C PRO A 71 -10.91 14.18 1.97
N MET A 72 -11.34 12.92 2.12
CA MET A 72 -11.26 12.18 3.38
C MET A 72 -9.85 11.74 3.78
N GLY A 73 -8.87 11.85 2.89
CA GLY A 73 -7.48 11.43 3.15
C GLY A 73 -6.99 10.46 2.09
N ASP A 74 -5.72 10.60 1.70
CA ASP A 74 -5.09 9.73 0.69
C ASP A 74 -4.51 8.45 1.29
N SER A 75 -4.33 8.42 2.61
CA SER A 75 -3.92 7.25 3.39
C SER A 75 -4.95 6.88 4.45
N LEU A 76 -4.91 5.62 4.88
CA LEU A 76 -5.76 5.07 5.94
C LEU A 76 -5.68 5.90 7.22
N ASN A 77 -4.46 6.26 7.66
CA ASN A 77 -4.26 7.06 8.87
C ASN A 77 -4.97 8.42 8.79
N GLU A 78 -4.95 9.07 7.62
CA GLU A 78 -5.67 10.34 7.43
C GLU A 78 -7.19 10.16 7.45
N VAL A 79 -7.69 9.05 6.92
CA VAL A 79 -9.12 8.73 6.98
C VAL A 79 -9.56 8.55 8.43
N ASN A 80 -8.75 7.88 9.25
CA ASN A 80 -9.05 7.68 10.67
C ASN A 80 -8.91 8.96 11.49
N GLU A 81 -7.95 9.82 11.15
CA GLU A 81 -7.83 11.17 11.69
C GLU A 81 -9.11 11.97 11.44
N ASN A 82 -9.50 12.07 10.17
CA ASN A 82 -10.67 12.85 9.75
C ASN A 82 -11.98 12.24 10.24
N SER A 83 -12.00 10.95 10.56
CA SER A 83 -13.13 10.25 11.17
C SER A 83 -13.15 10.37 12.71
N ASN A 84 -12.15 10.98 13.34
CA ASN A 84 -11.99 11.11 14.79
C ASN A 84 -11.96 9.75 15.53
N VAL A 85 -11.41 8.72 14.88
CA VAL A 85 -11.28 7.37 15.47
C VAL A 85 -9.84 6.98 15.76
N GLU A 86 -8.86 7.69 15.19
CA GLU A 86 -7.44 7.37 15.36
C GLU A 86 -7.03 7.25 16.83
N ASP A 87 -7.67 8.07 17.69
CA ASP A 87 -7.33 8.13 19.09
C ASP A 87 -7.93 6.98 19.93
N GLN A 88 -8.81 6.17 19.35
CA GLN A 88 -9.48 5.06 20.03
C GLN A 88 -8.95 3.70 19.57
N LEU A 89 -7.85 3.72 18.81
CA LEU A 89 -7.27 2.58 18.13
C LEU A 89 -5.76 2.57 18.38
N PHE A 90 -5.22 1.37 18.58
CA PHE A 90 -3.78 1.20 18.65
C PHE A 90 -3.22 1.25 17.23
N GLN A 91 -2.15 2.00 17.05
CA GLN A 91 -1.58 2.31 15.75
C GLN A 91 -2.70 2.67 14.76
N SER A 92 -3.54 3.64 15.12
CA SER A 92 -4.58 4.22 14.26
C SER A 92 -5.73 3.32 13.83
N ASP A 93 -5.56 2.01 13.66
CA ASP A 93 -6.50 1.11 12.97
C ASP A 93 -6.61 -0.30 13.60
N ILE A 94 -5.87 -0.57 14.69
CA ILE A 94 -5.96 -1.84 15.40
C ILE A 94 -6.82 -1.71 16.65
N LEU A 95 -7.94 -2.43 16.67
CA LEU A 95 -8.77 -2.59 17.86
C LEU A 95 -8.25 -3.75 18.73
N LEU A 96 -7.44 -3.43 19.75
CA LEU A 96 -6.86 -4.41 20.65
C LEU A 96 -7.86 -5.00 21.65
N THR A 97 -7.66 -6.26 22.00
CA THR A 97 -8.23 -6.86 23.21
C THR A 97 -7.45 -6.44 24.45
N GLU A 98 -8.03 -6.59 25.65
CA GLU A 98 -7.34 -6.29 26.92
C GLU A 98 -6.02 -7.08 27.04
N THR A 99 -6.05 -8.38 26.74
CA THR A 99 -4.86 -9.23 26.78
C THR A 99 -3.77 -8.76 25.81
N GLN A 100 -4.15 -8.34 24.60
CA GLN A 100 -3.18 -7.82 23.63
C GLN A 100 -2.58 -6.48 24.10
N ALA A 101 -3.38 -5.60 24.69
CA ALA A 101 -2.89 -4.34 25.26
C ALA A 101 -1.92 -4.56 26.42
N GLU A 102 -2.23 -5.50 27.33
CA GLU A 102 -1.32 -5.89 28.42
C GLU A 102 0.02 -6.41 27.88
N ILE A 103 -0.01 -7.19 26.81
CA ILE A 103 1.21 -7.68 26.14
C ILE A 103 2.02 -6.52 25.55
N VAL A 104 1.37 -5.57 24.86
CA VAL A 104 2.04 -4.38 24.30
C VAL A 104 2.71 -3.56 25.41
N ILE A 105 2.00 -3.28 26.51
CA ILE A 105 2.54 -2.53 27.64
C ILE A 105 3.72 -3.27 28.27
N LYS A 106 3.59 -4.58 28.44
CA LYS A 106 4.67 -5.41 28.98
C LYS A 106 5.89 -5.43 28.07
N ASP A 107 5.69 -5.50 26.76
CA ASP A 107 6.77 -5.47 25.78
C ASP A 107 7.50 -4.12 25.79
N ILE A 108 6.78 -3.02 26.00
CA ILE A 108 7.40 -1.69 26.22
C ILE A 108 8.23 -1.71 27.51
N ASP A 109 7.68 -2.20 28.61
CA ASP A 109 8.38 -2.28 29.90
C ASP A 109 9.64 -3.15 29.83
N GLU A 110 9.59 -4.29 29.13
CA GLU A 110 10.73 -5.18 28.91
C GLU A 110 11.83 -4.51 28.07
N GLN A 111 11.44 -3.72 27.06
CA GLN A 111 12.39 -2.97 26.23
C GLN A 111 13.08 -1.84 27.00
N VAL A 112 12.39 -1.17 27.91
CA VAL A 112 12.98 -0.12 28.76
C VAL A 112 13.86 -0.69 29.88
N GLY A 113 13.39 -1.75 30.55
CA GLY A 113 14.03 -2.29 31.76
C GLY A 113 15.28 -3.14 31.53
N GLY A 114 15.56 -3.53 30.28
CA GLY A 114 16.58 -4.55 29.98
C GLY A 114 16.18 -5.94 30.47
N SER A 115 16.80 -7.00 29.93
CA SER A 115 16.36 -8.41 30.04
C SER A 115 16.26 -9.04 31.46
N ASN A 116 16.44 -8.28 32.53
CA ASN A 116 16.54 -8.78 33.90
C ASN A 116 15.21 -8.92 34.68
N ARG A 117 14.05 -8.72 34.05
CA ARG A 117 12.75 -8.96 34.70
C ARG A 117 12.16 -10.32 34.33
N THR A 118 12.85 -11.41 34.66
CA THR A 118 12.28 -12.76 34.60
C THR A 118 11.39 -13.01 35.82
N LYS A 119 10.08 -12.79 35.66
CA LYS A 119 9.08 -13.59 36.38
C LYS A 119 8.01 -14.06 35.40
N ARG A 120 8.08 -15.32 34.99
CA ARG A 120 6.95 -16.05 34.39
C ARG A 120 6.86 -17.43 35.02
N GLN A 121 5.70 -17.76 35.60
CA GLN A 121 5.32 -19.14 35.85
C GLN A 121 4.56 -19.75 34.65
N ALA A 122 3.69 -19.00 33.95
CA ALA A 122 3.11 -19.41 32.66
C ALA A 122 2.43 -18.24 31.92
N LEU A 123 2.56 -18.15 30.59
CA LEU A 123 1.63 -17.48 29.67
C LEU A 123 1.26 -18.51 28.61
N ALA A 124 -0.04 -18.75 28.38
CA ALA A 124 -0.51 -19.79 27.46
C ALA A 124 -0.25 -19.48 25.98
N ASP A 125 -0.13 -18.21 25.61
CA ASP A 125 0.25 -17.73 24.29
C ASP A 125 1.10 -16.45 24.45
N PRO A 126 2.39 -16.47 24.08
CA PRO A 126 3.28 -15.31 24.25
C PRO A 126 2.94 -14.14 23.33
N THR A 127 2.16 -14.36 22.25
CA THR A 127 1.85 -13.34 21.24
C THR A 127 0.54 -12.61 21.48
N GLY A 128 -0.41 -13.27 22.15
CA GLY A 128 -1.78 -12.77 22.30
C GLY A 128 -2.59 -12.76 20.99
N VAL A 129 -2.04 -13.30 19.90
CA VAL A 129 -2.68 -13.34 18.56
C VAL A 129 -3.13 -14.76 18.26
N LYS A 130 -4.44 -14.99 18.30
CA LYS A 130 -5.01 -16.29 17.92
C LYS A 130 -5.27 -16.34 16.42
N LEU A 131 -4.80 -17.39 15.75
CA LEU A 131 -4.99 -17.57 14.30
C LEU A 131 -6.33 -18.26 13.97
N TRP A 132 -6.81 -18.03 12.74
CA TRP A 132 -8.02 -18.64 12.20
C TRP A 132 -7.75 -20.04 11.62
N LYS A 133 -7.95 -21.09 12.43
CA LYS A 133 -7.57 -22.47 12.05
C LYS A 133 -8.32 -23.07 10.86
N THR A 134 -9.57 -22.67 10.63
CA THR A 134 -10.47 -23.28 9.62
C THR A 134 -10.94 -22.26 8.58
N GLY A 135 -10.20 -21.17 8.41
CA GLY A 135 -10.62 -20.01 7.62
C GLY A 135 -11.38 -18.97 8.45
N VAL A 136 -11.58 -17.81 7.84
CA VAL A 136 -12.24 -16.65 8.44
C VAL A 136 -13.71 -16.68 8.02
N ASN A 137 -14.61 -16.94 8.98
CA ASN A 137 -16.04 -16.77 8.71
C ASN A 137 -16.37 -15.28 8.70
N TYR A 138 -17.18 -14.84 7.76
CA TYR A 138 -17.63 -13.44 7.70
C TYR A 138 -19.09 -13.32 7.29
N TYR A 139 -19.67 -12.15 7.54
CA TYR A 139 -20.94 -11.74 6.96
C TYR A 139 -21.00 -10.22 6.80
N PHE A 140 -21.89 -9.76 5.93
CA PHE A 140 -22.10 -8.33 5.71
C PHE A 140 -23.21 -7.82 6.61
N SER A 141 -23.05 -6.63 7.19
CA SER A 141 -24.15 -5.96 7.86
C SER A 141 -25.34 -5.78 6.90
N PRO A 142 -26.61 -5.88 7.37
CA PRO A 142 -27.78 -5.93 6.47
C PRO A 142 -27.87 -4.77 5.47
N SER A 143 -27.46 -3.57 5.88
CA SER A 143 -27.52 -2.34 5.08
C SER A 143 -26.21 -1.99 4.38
N LEU A 144 -25.23 -2.91 4.34
CA LEU A 144 -23.93 -2.62 3.72
C LEU A 144 -24.08 -2.41 2.21
N ASN A 145 -23.56 -1.28 1.73
CA ASN A 145 -23.65 -0.90 0.32
C ASN A 145 -22.79 -1.84 -0.57
N SER A 146 -23.11 -1.88 -1.87
CA SER A 146 -22.45 -2.77 -2.83
C SER A 146 -20.97 -2.47 -3.05
N LYS A 147 -20.55 -1.20 -2.91
CA LYS A 147 -19.16 -0.77 -3.08
C LYS A 147 -18.29 -1.33 -1.95
N THR A 148 -18.72 -1.18 -0.70
CA THR A 148 -18.02 -1.74 0.47
C THR A 148 -17.99 -3.28 0.45
N LYS A 149 -19.09 -3.93 0.04
CA LYS A 149 -19.12 -5.39 -0.17
C LYS A 149 -18.05 -5.81 -1.17
N ARG A 150 -17.94 -5.10 -2.31
CA ARG A 150 -16.93 -5.37 -3.34
C ARG A 150 -15.52 -5.16 -2.82
N ALA A 151 -15.26 -4.05 -2.12
CA ALA A 151 -13.95 -3.76 -1.53
C ALA A 151 -13.48 -4.89 -0.63
N PHE A 152 -14.33 -5.36 0.30
CA PHE A 152 -14.02 -6.51 1.15
C PHE A 152 -13.71 -7.77 0.34
N LEU A 153 -14.54 -8.11 -0.64
CA LEU A 153 -14.32 -9.31 -1.46
C LEU A 153 -13.02 -9.24 -2.27
N MET A 154 -12.66 -8.06 -2.79
CA MET A 154 -11.38 -7.84 -3.47
C MET A 154 -10.21 -8.02 -2.50
N GLY A 155 -10.28 -7.42 -1.32
CA GLY A 155 -9.23 -7.57 -0.31
C GLY A 155 -9.07 -9.00 0.18
N ALA A 156 -10.18 -9.71 0.39
CA ALA A 156 -10.17 -11.13 0.74
C ALA A 156 -9.54 -11.98 -0.37
N ASP A 157 -9.83 -11.70 -1.65
CA ASP A 157 -9.23 -12.40 -2.79
C ASP A 157 -7.71 -12.18 -2.89
N MET A 158 -7.21 -10.98 -2.58
CA MET A 158 -5.78 -10.67 -2.58
C MET A 158 -4.98 -11.59 -1.65
N TRP A 159 -5.54 -11.96 -0.49
CA TRP A 159 -4.95 -12.93 0.42
C TRP A 159 -5.27 -14.38 0.03
N GLN A 160 -6.53 -14.65 -0.30
CA GLN A 160 -7.01 -16.01 -0.57
C GLN A 160 -6.28 -16.62 -1.77
N LYS A 161 -6.17 -15.90 -2.89
CA LYS A 161 -5.61 -16.41 -4.16
C LYS A 161 -4.21 -17.01 -4.06
N TYR A 162 -3.40 -16.53 -3.13
CA TYR A 162 -1.99 -16.90 -2.98
C TYR A 162 -1.67 -17.56 -1.63
N SER A 163 -2.68 -17.91 -0.84
CA SER A 163 -2.53 -18.60 0.45
C SER A 163 -3.54 -19.74 0.61
N CYS A 164 -3.40 -20.52 1.68
CA CYS A 164 -4.36 -21.56 2.05
C CYS A 164 -5.55 -21.04 2.88
N ILE A 165 -5.59 -19.74 3.21
CA ILE A 165 -6.65 -19.14 4.03
C ILE A 165 -7.91 -18.98 3.20
N ASN A 166 -9.06 -19.39 3.75
CA ASN A 166 -10.36 -19.22 3.12
C ASN A 166 -11.19 -18.15 3.85
N PHE A 167 -11.89 -17.31 3.10
CA PHE A 167 -12.94 -16.42 3.61
C PHE A 167 -14.30 -17.02 3.30
N ILE A 168 -15.07 -17.34 4.33
CA ILE A 168 -16.29 -18.14 4.23
C ILE A 168 -17.47 -17.29 4.67
N HIS A 169 -18.44 -17.05 3.78
CA HIS A 169 -19.65 -16.35 4.16
C HIS A 169 -20.52 -17.23 5.06
N ASN A 170 -20.55 -16.95 6.36
CA ASN A 170 -21.34 -17.69 7.35
C ASN A 170 -21.80 -16.78 8.49
N PRO A 171 -23.04 -16.24 8.44
CA PRO A 171 -23.57 -15.35 9.48
C PRO A 171 -23.90 -16.08 10.79
N TYR A 172 -23.92 -17.41 10.80
CA TYR A 172 -24.29 -18.22 11.96
C TYR A 172 -23.09 -18.85 12.68
N ALA A 173 -21.86 -18.68 12.15
CA ALA A 173 -20.66 -19.15 12.82
C ALA A 173 -20.47 -18.43 14.17
N GLU A 174 -20.06 -19.16 15.20
CA GLU A 174 -19.76 -18.59 16.53
C GLU A 174 -18.66 -17.53 16.43
N ASP A 175 -17.49 -17.94 15.93
CA ASP A 175 -16.39 -17.04 15.58
C ASP A 175 -16.59 -16.52 14.16
N ARG A 176 -16.90 -15.22 14.01
CA ARG A 176 -17.14 -14.59 12.70
C ARG A 176 -16.80 -13.11 12.69
N VAL A 177 -16.53 -12.60 11.49
CA VAL A 177 -16.26 -11.18 11.24
C VAL A 177 -17.48 -10.52 10.62
N LYS A 178 -18.01 -9.50 11.28
CA LYS A 178 -19.02 -8.60 10.73
C LYS A 178 -18.33 -7.50 9.95
N ILE A 179 -18.64 -7.40 8.66
CA ILE A 179 -18.19 -6.30 7.81
C ILE A 179 -19.22 -5.18 7.89
N GLU A 180 -18.82 -4.00 8.34
CA GLU A 180 -19.71 -2.86 8.51
C GLU A 180 -19.16 -1.55 7.90
N TYR A 181 -20.07 -0.64 7.59
CA TYR A 181 -19.74 0.73 7.19
C TYR A 181 -19.74 1.59 8.44
N GLY A 182 -18.67 1.45 9.24
CA GLY A 182 -18.48 2.18 10.49
C GLY A 182 -17.76 3.52 10.28
N GLN A 183 -17.29 4.12 11.38
CA GLN A 183 -16.41 5.29 11.32
C GLN A 183 -14.95 4.84 11.17
N GLY A 184 -14.27 5.38 10.17
CA GLY A 184 -12.89 5.04 9.80
C GLY A 184 -12.70 3.59 9.31
N CYS A 185 -11.42 3.24 9.15
CA CYS A 185 -10.89 1.97 8.69
C CYS A 185 -10.19 1.29 9.88
N TRP A 186 -10.68 0.14 10.33
CA TRP A 186 -10.02 -0.57 11.42
C TRP A 186 -10.50 -2.01 11.53
N SER A 187 -9.69 -2.82 12.21
CA SER A 187 -9.95 -4.22 12.47
C SER A 187 -9.38 -4.68 13.81
N ASN A 188 -9.90 -5.80 14.32
CA ASN A 188 -9.25 -6.53 15.40
C ASN A 188 -8.03 -7.31 14.88
N LEU A 189 -7.03 -7.48 15.75
CA LEU A 189 -5.85 -8.30 15.45
C LEU A 189 -6.12 -9.79 15.74
N GLY A 190 -6.06 -10.61 14.69
CA GLY A 190 -6.31 -12.05 14.79
C GLY A 190 -7.77 -12.38 15.13
N LYS A 191 -7.99 -13.62 15.59
CA LYS A 191 -9.29 -14.12 16.06
C LYS A 191 -9.51 -13.77 17.52
N THR A 192 -10.45 -12.87 17.83
CA THR A 192 -10.74 -12.48 19.22
C THR A 192 -11.68 -13.44 19.94
N GLY A 193 -12.45 -14.21 19.19
CA GLY A 193 -13.53 -15.07 19.69
C GLY A 193 -14.89 -14.39 19.59
N GLY A 194 -15.93 -15.14 19.24
CA GLY A 194 -17.27 -14.61 18.99
C GLY A 194 -17.35 -13.74 17.73
N GLU A 195 -18.29 -12.80 17.72
CA GLU A 195 -18.40 -11.81 16.65
C GLU A 195 -17.38 -10.66 16.84
N GLN A 196 -16.53 -10.44 15.83
CA GLN A 196 -15.61 -9.30 15.75
C GLN A 196 -15.90 -8.49 14.48
N LYS A 197 -15.26 -7.34 14.30
CA LYS A 197 -15.63 -6.38 13.25
C LYS A 197 -14.47 -5.99 12.35
N ILE A 198 -14.81 -5.65 11.11
CA ILE A 198 -13.99 -4.80 10.23
C ILE A 198 -14.87 -3.60 9.86
N SER A 199 -14.37 -2.40 10.15
CA SER A 199 -14.98 -1.15 9.67
C SER A 199 -14.35 -0.74 8.35
N LEU A 200 -15.19 -0.62 7.31
CA LEU A 200 -14.81 -0.03 6.02
C LEU A 200 -15.72 1.18 5.79
N GLY A 201 -15.46 2.25 6.54
CA GLY A 201 -16.20 3.51 6.47
C GLY A 201 -15.94 4.34 5.22
N GLU A 202 -16.31 5.61 5.28
CA GLU A 202 -16.04 6.56 4.20
C GLU A 202 -14.54 6.72 3.97
N GLY A 203 -14.09 6.54 2.72
CA GLY A 203 -12.66 6.55 2.37
C GLY A 203 -11.97 5.19 2.48
N CYS A 204 -12.59 4.19 3.11
CA CYS A 204 -12.02 2.86 3.32
C CYS A 204 -12.52 1.80 2.33
N ASP A 205 -13.57 2.10 1.57
CA ASP A 205 -14.32 1.17 0.74
C ASP A 205 -13.64 0.89 -0.62
N VAL A 206 -12.33 0.59 -0.56
CA VAL A 206 -11.49 0.16 -1.70
C VAL A 206 -10.73 -1.12 -1.35
N GLY A 207 -10.48 -1.96 -2.36
CA GLY A 207 -9.85 -3.28 -2.19
C GLY A 207 -8.54 -3.28 -1.40
N PRO A 208 -7.57 -2.39 -1.68
CA PRO A 208 -6.31 -2.34 -0.92
C PRO A 208 -6.46 -2.03 0.57
N ILE A 209 -7.31 -1.07 0.94
CA ILE A 209 -7.56 -0.75 2.36
C ILE A 209 -8.26 -1.93 3.03
N ALA A 210 -9.25 -2.54 2.37
CA ALA A 210 -9.87 -3.76 2.89
C ALA A 210 -8.86 -4.91 3.06
N ALA A 211 -7.89 -5.05 2.15
CA ALA A 211 -6.82 -6.05 2.28
C ALA A 211 -5.91 -5.77 3.49
N HIS A 212 -5.61 -4.50 3.78
CA HIS A 212 -4.88 -4.09 4.98
C HIS A 212 -5.62 -4.51 6.25
N GLU A 213 -6.89 -4.15 6.37
CA GLU A 213 -7.72 -4.50 7.54
C GLU A 213 -7.90 -6.02 7.70
N ILE A 214 -8.04 -6.73 6.59
CA ILE A 214 -8.04 -8.19 6.58
C ILE A 214 -6.68 -8.73 7.06
N GLY A 215 -5.58 -8.07 6.73
CA GLY A 215 -4.24 -8.37 7.24
C GLY A 215 -4.21 -8.41 8.76
N HIS A 216 -4.75 -7.39 9.44
CA HIS A 216 -4.92 -7.41 10.90
C HIS A 216 -5.78 -8.58 11.36
N THR A 217 -6.95 -8.78 10.75
CA THR A 217 -7.86 -9.91 11.09
C THR A 217 -7.16 -11.27 11.00
N ILE A 218 -6.26 -11.46 10.04
CA ILE A 218 -5.52 -12.72 9.86
C ILE A 218 -4.21 -12.79 10.66
N GLY A 219 -3.85 -11.73 11.40
CA GLY A 219 -2.81 -11.74 12.43
C GLY A 219 -1.57 -10.90 12.13
N PHE A 220 -1.64 -9.97 11.19
CA PHE A 220 -0.51 -9.09 10.87
C PHE A 220 -0.53 -7.84 11.74
N TRP A 221 0.59 -7.59 12.41
CA TRP A 221 0.94 -6.24 12.86
C TRP A 221 1.42 -5.41 11.68
N HIS A 222 1.54 -4.11 11.89
CA HIS A 222 2.18 -3.26 10.91
C HIS A 222 3.67 -3.53 10.74
N THR A 223 4.18 -3.33 9.54
CA THR A 223 5.59 -3.58 9.19
C THR A 223 6.53 -2.64 9.93
N MET A 224 6.15 -1.37 10.15
CA MET A 224 6.95 -0.40 10.91
C MET A 224 7.03 -0.68 12.43
N ALA A 225 6.26 -1.67 12.92
CA ALA A 225 6.26 -2.12 14.30
C ALA A 225 7.16 -3.34 14.52
N ARG A 226 7.78 -3.89 13.47
CA ARG A 226 8.70 -5.03 13.60
C ARG A 226 9.81 -4.72 14.60
N TYR A 227 10.26 -5.77 15.31
CA TYR A 227 11.34 -5.63 16.30
C TYR A 227 12.66 -5.14 15.69
N ASP A 228 12.88 -5.40 14.39
CA ASP A 228 14.09 -5.05 13.64
C ASP A 228 13.96 -3.77 12.80
N ARG A 229 12.84 -3.02 12.90
CA ARG A 229 12.55 -1.88 12.02
C ARG A 229 13.61 -0.77 12.05
N ASP A 230 14.28 -0.56 13.19
CA ASP A 230 15.34 0.45 13.34
C ASP A 230 16.63 0.11 12.56
N GLN A 231 16.71 -1.05 11.91
CA GLN A 231 17.77 -1.37 10.94
C GLN A 231 17.46 -0.86 9.52
N PHE A 232 16.22 -0.42 9.27
CA PHE A 232 15.71 -0.11 7.93
C PHE A 232 15.21 1.33 7.80
N ILE A 233 14.65 1.86 8.87
CA ILE A 233 14.06 3.20 8.96
C ILE A 233 14.52 3.90 10.24
N THR A 234 14.43 5.22 10.25
CA THR A 234 14.55 6.05 11.45
C THR A 234 13.35 6.98 11.56
N LEU A 235 13.09 7.48 12.77
CA LEU A 235 11.93 8.32 13.07
C LEU A 235 12.36 9.78 13.27
N ASN A 236 11.67 10.70 12.60
CA ASN A 236 11.78 12.13 12.80
C ASN A 236 10.82 12.58 13.90
N LEU A 237 11.23 12.39 15.16
CA LEU A 237 10.38 12.72 16.31
C LEU A 237 9.92 14.18 16.34
N ARG A 238 10.69 15.10 15.74
CA ARG A 238 10.34 16.53 15.66
C ARG A 238 9.08 16.80 14.83
N ASN A 239 8.68 15.86 13.97
CA ASN A 239 7.49 15.98 13.14
C ASN A 239 6.39 15.00 13.51
N ILE A 240 6.56 14.15 14.53
CA ILE A 240 5.49 13.24 14.99
C ILE A 240 4.59 13.99 15.96
N LYS A 241 3.27 13.90 15.77
CA LYS A 241 2.27 14.45 16.70
C LYS A 241 2.48 13.88 18.10
N GLU A 242 2.28 14.72 19.10
CA GLU A 242 2.55 14.32 20.48
C GLU A 242 1.69 13.13 20.92
N SER A 243 0.40 13.13 20.60
CA SER A 243 -0.54 12.03 20.89
C SER A 243 -0.18 10.70 20.22
N TRP A 244 0.71 10.71 19.23
CA TRP A 244 1.07 9.57 18.41
C TRP A 244 2.39 8.90 18.77
N LEU A 245 3.22 9.48 19.65
CA LEU A 245 4.54 8.93 19.94
C LEU A 245 4.49 7.49 20.51
N SER A 246 3.49 7.16 21.33
CA SER A 246 3.28 5.79 21.82
C SER A 246 2.89 4.80 20.71
N GLN A 247 2.34 5.27 19.59
CA GLN A 247 1.91 4.44 18.46
C GLN A 247 3.10 3.95 17.62
N PHE A 248 4.31 4.47 17.84
CA PHE A 248 5.54 3.96 17.21
C PHE A 248 6.24 2.88 18.03
N ALA A 249 5.60 2.36 19.08
CA ALA A 249 6.08 1.21 19.84
C ALA A 249 6.39 0.02 18.91
N LYS A 250 7.54 -0.62 19.14
CA LYS A 250 7.93 -1.84 18.43
C LYS A 250 7.44 -3.07 19.17
N GLN A 251 7.14 -4.11 18.41
CA GLN A 251 7.02 -5.47 18.90
C GLN A 251 8.39 -6.00 19.32
N THR A 252 8.40 -7.09 20.09
CA THR A 252 9.64 -7.78 20.49
C THR A 252 9.84 -9.06 19.68
N PRO A 253 11.05 -9.64 19.63
CA PRO A 253 11.26 -10.96 19.02
C PRO A 253 10.43 -12.09 19.66
N LYS A 254 9.87 -11.85 20.85
CA LYS A 254 9.01 -12.80 21.58
C LYS A 254 7.55 -12.76 21.10
N THR A 255 7.10 -11.64 20.53
CA THR A 255 5.71 -11.39 20.11
C THR A 255 5.56 -11.16 18.62
N ASN A 256 6.67 -11.01 17.89
CA ASN A 256 6.72 -10.84 16.45
C ASN A 256 7.81 -11.74 15.85
N ASP A 257 7.39 -12.69 15.01
CA ASP A 257 8.28 -13.52 14.19
C ASP A 257 8.19 -13.05 12.73
N ASN A 258 9.34 -12.72 12.15
CA ASN A 258 9.46 -12.28 10.77
C ASN A 258 9.74 -13.44 9.80
N PHE A 259 9.84 -14.69 10.29
CA PHE A 259 10.12 -15.90 9.51
C PHE A 259 11.39 -15.80 8.66
N ASN A 260 12.39 -15.06 9.16
CA ASN A 260 13.61 -14.72 8.44
C ASN A 260 13.37 -14.01 7.09
N LEU A 261 12.20 -13.38 6.91
CA LEU A 261 11.87 -12.53 5.78
C LEU A 261 12.33 -11.11 6.05
N THR A 262 13.03 -10.55 5.07
CA THR A 262 13.55 -9.18 5.11
C THR A 262 12.41 -8.14 5.21
N TYR A 263 12.73 -6.97 5.74
CA TYR A 263 11.83 -5.82 5.79
C TYR A 263 11.47 -5.34 4.38
N ASP A 264 10.17 -5.21 4.08
CA ASP A 264 9.67 -4.71 2.80
C ASP A 264 9.02 -3.34 2.99
N TYR A 265 9.67 -2.31 2.47
CA TYR A 265 9.20 -0.93 2.49
C TYR A 265 7.85 -0.74 1.79
N GLY A 266 7.53 -1.60 0.82
CA GLY A 266 6.30 -1.56 0.04
C GLY A 266 5.24 -2.56 0.50
N SER A 267 5.39 -3.14 1.69
CA SER A 267 4.36 -3.95 2.33
C SER A 267 3.05 -3.18 2.44
N ILE A 268 1.93 -3.86 2.18
CA ILE A 268 0.59 -3.27 2.35
C ILE A 268 0.32 -2.92 3.82
N MET A 269 1.03 -3.55 4.76
CA MET A 269 0.94 -3.32 6.21
C MET A 269 1.91 -2.23 6.70
N HIS A 270 2.60 -1.53 5.80
CA HIS A 270 3.53 -0.46 6.17
C HIS A 270 2.84 0.91 6.08
N TYR A 271 2.97 1.71 7.15
CA TYR A 271 2.56 3.12 7.12
C TYR A 271 3.25 3.95 6.05
N GLY A 272 2.61 5.06 5.68
CA GLY A 272 3.25 6.12 4.90
C GLY A 272 4.43 6.75 5.64
N GLY A 273 5.38 7.30 4.91
CA GLY A 273 6.52 8.01 5.48
C GLY A 273 6.14 9.30 6.22
N ARG A 274 4.93 9.83 6.00
CA ARG A 274 4.38 11.05 6.60
C ARG A 274 3.22 10.80 7.56
N SER A 275 2.83 9.53 7.77
CA SER A 275 1.79 9.17 8.73
C SER A 275 2.10 9.75 10.11
N ALA A 276 1.08 10.21 10.83
CA ALA A 276 1.18 10.86 12.14
C ALA A 276 1.98 12.19 12.17
N GLY A 277 2.17 12.85 11.03
CA GLY A 277 2.92 14.09 10.90
C GLY A 277 2.21 15.33 11.45
N ILE A 278 2.99 16.25 12.05
CA ILE A 278 2.55 17.62 12.37
C ILE A 278 2.45 18.43 11.07
N ASP A 279 3.53 18.45 10.28
CA ASP A 279 3.54 18.97 8.92
C ASP A 279 3.63 17.81 7.94
N ARG A 280 2.58 17.65 7.12
CA ARG A 280 2.48 16.57 6.12
C ARG A 280 3.46 16.72 4.96
N ARG A 281 4.17 17.84 4.83
CA ARG A 281 5.26 17.97 3.85
C ARG A 281 6.53 17.27 4.31
N ASN A 282 6.71 17.15 5.63
CA ASN A 282 7.88 16.52 6.23
C ASN A 282 7.58 15.06 6.59
N PRO A 283 8.52 14.13 6.37
CA PRO A 283 8.34 12.76 6.81
C PRO A 283 8.49 12.63 8.33
N THR A 284 7.70 11.73 8.90
CA THR A 284 7.86 11.21 10.27
C THR A 284 8.78 10.00 10.30
N MET A 285 8.89 9.29 9.18
CA MET A 285 9.64 8.05 9.05
C MET A 285 10.46 8.08 7.76
N VAL A 286 11.76 7.83 7.89
CA VAL A 286 12.73 7.96 6.79
C VAL A 286 13.55 6.68 6.66
N PRO A 287 13.51 6.00 5.50
CA PRO A 287 14.40 4.87 5.21
C PRO A 287 15.87 5.28 5.18
N PHE A 288 16.78 4.40 5.63
CA PHE A 288 18.22 4.62 5.46
C PHE A 288 18.63 4.71 4.00
N ASN A 289 17.96 3.93 3.14
CA ASN A 289 17.99 4.14 1.70
C ASN A 289 16.79 5.00 1.29
N THR A 290 17.03 6.31 1.18
CA THR A 290 16.01 7.33 0.91
C THR A 290 15.25 7.14 -0.39
N ASP A 291 15.72 6.29 -1.30
CA ASP A 291 15.02 5.97 -2.56
C ASP A 291 13.71 5.18 -2.32
N TYR A 292 13.52 4.65 -1.12
CA TYR A 292 12.29 4.03 -0.68
C TYR A 292 11.28 5.00 -0.05
N GLN A 293 11.55 6.30 0.03
CA GLN A 293 10.68 7.24 0.77
C GLN A 293 9.22 7.20 0.27
N GLU A 294 9.00 7.21 -1.05
CA GLU A 294 7.67 7.13 -1.66
C GLU A 294 7.13 5.69 -1.79
N THR A 295 7.92 4.70 -1.36
CA THR A 295 7.51 3.29 -1.35
C THR A 295 6.68 2.95 -0.11
N LEU A 296 6.93 3.65 1.00
CA LEU A 296 6.20 3.54 2.26
C LEU A 296 4.73 3.93 2.09
N GLY A 297 3.78 3.16 2.62
CA GLY A 297 2.33 3.44 2.51
C GLY A 297 1.65 2.78 1.30
N SER A 298 2.20 1.67 0.83
CA SER A 298 1.77 0.96 -0.39
C SER A 298 0.32 0.45 -0.34
N HIS A 299 -0.41 0.60 -1.46
CA HIS A 299 -1.69 -0.08 -1.72
C HIS A 299 -1.53 -1.41 -2.49
N PHE A 300 -0.31 -1.89 -2.66
CA PHE A 300 -0.02 -3.17 -3.29
C PHE A 300 0.38 -4.21 -2.25
N MET A 301 -0.18 -5.41 -2.38
CA MET A 301 0.29 -6.57 -1.65
C MET A 301 1.73 -6.88 -2.09
N SER A 302 2.68 -6.82 -1.17
CA SER A 302 4.06 -7.18 -1.47
C SER A 302 4.20 -8.71 -1.54
N PHE A 303 5.26 -9.16 -2.20
CA PHE A 303 5.58 -10.59 -2.20
C PHE A 303 5.96 -11.08 -0.80
N ILE A 304 6.56 -10.22 0.03
CA ILE A 304 6.90 -10.55 1.41
C ILE A 304 5.64 -10.73 2.26
N ASP A 305 4.60 -9.93 2.07
CA ASP A 305 3.30 -10.12 2.74
C ASP A 305 2.72 -11.51 2.42
N LEU A 306 2.72 -11.88 1.13
CA LEU A 306 2.26 -13.20 0.68
C LEU A 306 3.12 -14.35 1.20
N SER A 307 4.44 -14.19 1.23
CA SER A 307 5.33 -15.21 1.79
C SER A 307 5.08 -15.38 3.28
N MET A 308 4.96 -14.28 4.02
CA MET A 308 4.78 -14.26 5.47
C MET A 308 3.47 -14.92 5.90
N ILE A 309 2.35 -14.66 5.20
CA ILE A 309 1.06 -15.28 5.56
C ILE A 309 1.11 -16.81 5.33
N ASN A 310 1.85 -17.23 4.29
CA ASN A 310 2.03 -18.64 3.97
C ASN A 310 2.96 -19.36 4.97
N GLU A 311 3.92 -18.66 5.58
CA GLU A 311 4.67 -19.19 6.72
C GLU A 311 3.80 -19.27 7.97
N LEU A 312 3.10 -18.18 8.30
CA LEU A 312 2.26 -18.06 9.50
C LEU A 312 1.17 -19.14 9.59
N TYR A 313 0.50 -19.44 8.47
CA TYR A 313 -0.54 -20.48 8.41
C TYR A 313 -0.01 -21.84 7.94
N GLY A 314 1.31 -21.99 7.76
CA GLY A 314 1.94 -23.23 7.32
C GLY A 314 1.52 -23.69 5.91
N CYS A 315 1.01 -22.77 5.09
CA CYS A 315 0.47 -23.07 3.77
C CYS A 315 1.51 -23.68 2.82
N LYS A 316 2.80 -23.31 2.95
CA LYS A 316 3.89 -23.86 2.11
C LYS A 316 4.07 -25.36 2.29
N LYS A 317 3.58 -25.94 3.39
CA LYS A 317 3.61 -27.39 3.65
C LYS A 317 2.60 -28.17 2.78
N SER A 318 1.67 -27.49 2.12
CA SER A 318 0.62 -28.12 1.31
C SER A 318 1.14 -28.69 -0.01
N CYS A 319 2.24 -28.12 -0.55
CA CYS A 319 2.80 -28.52 -1.84
C CYS A 319 4.06 -29.36 -1.68
N VAL A 320 3.88 -30.69 -1.64
CA VAL A 320 4.97 -31.67 -1.49
C VAL A 320 5.12 -32.61 -2.69
N GLY A 321 6.34 -33.07 -2.94
CA GLY A 321 6.66 -34.07 -3.95
C GLY A 321 6.72 -33.54 -5.40
N LYS A 322 6.66 -34.46 -6.37
CA LYS A 322 6.90 -34.19 -7.81
C LYS A 322 5.89 -33.23 -8.47
N ARG A 323 4.78 -32.91 -7.80
CA ARG A 323 3.76 -31.96 -8.30
C ARG A 323 4.00 -30.51 -7.87
N SER A 324 5.03 -30.26 -7.06
CA SER A 324 5.39 -28.94 -6.57
C SER A 324 6.25 -28.19 -7.60
N ALA A 325 5.85 -26.97 -7.93
CA ALA A 325 6.53 -26.14 -8.92
C ALA A 325 7.96 -25.78 -8.49
N ASN A 326 8.89 -25.77 -9.44
CA ASN A 326 10.26 -25.31 -9.21
C ASN A 326 10.35 -23.80 -9.43
N CYS A 327 9.97 -23.04 -8.41
CA CYS A 327 9.91 -21.59 -8.47
C CYS A 327 11.30 -20.95 -8.51
N LYS A 328 11.48 -19.98 -9.40
CA LYS A 328 12.70 -19.16 -9.51
C LYS A 328 12.47 -17.78 -8.93
N MET A 329 13.53 -16.98 -8.91
CA MET A 329 13.53 -15.59 -8.44
C MET A 329 13.06 -15.41 -6.98
N GLY A 330 13.07 -16.47 -6.18
CA GLY A 330 12.59 -16.48 -4.79
C GLY A 330 11.08 -16.72 -4.65
N GLY A 331 10.37 -17.04 -5.74
CA GLY A 331 8.97 -17.48 -5.67
C GLY A 331 8.79 -18.79 -4.88
N PHE A 332 7.53 -19.11 -4.53
CA PHE A 332 7.17 -20.36 -3.86
C PHE A 332 5.93 -21.01 -4.48
N PRO A 333 5.75 -22.34 -4.37
CA PRO A 333 4.58 -23.02 -4.94
C PRO A 333 3.27 -22.49 -4.36
N ASN A 334 2.28 -22.22 -5.20
CA ASN A 334 0.98 -21.73 -4.76
C ASN A 334 0.23 -22.86 -4.03
N PRO A 335 -0.18 -22.69 -2.76
CA PRO A 335 -0.87 -23.73 -1.99
C PRO A 335 -2.23 -24.13 -2.58
N ARG A 336 -2.83 -23.32 -3.47
CA ARG A 336 -4.08 -23.63 -4.17
C ARG A 336 -3.88 -24.32 -5.52
N ASP A 337 -2.69 -24.21 -6.09
CA ASP A 337 -2.30 -24.85 -7.34
C ASP A 337 -0.78 -25.07 -7.32
N CYS A 338 -0.37 -26.23 -6.79
CA CYS A 338 1.04 -26.54 -6.59
C CYS A 338 1.85 -26.61 -7.89
N SER A 339 1.20 -26.63 -9.06
CA SER A 339 1.88 -26.59 -10.36
C SER A 339 2.35 -25.19 -10.75
N LYS A 340 1.90 -24.15 -10.03
CA LYS A 340 2.21 -22.75 -10.29
C LYS A 340 2.95 -22.11 -9.13
N CYS A 341 3.68 -21.05 -9.43
CA CYS A 341 4.37 -20.26 -8.43
C CYS A 341 3.61 -18.99 -8.06
N VAL A 342 3.70 -18.60 -6.80
CA VAL A 342 3.54 -17.21 -6.36
C VAL A 342 4.86 -16.50 -6.63
N CYS A 343 4.81 -15.40 -7.38
CA CYS A 343 6.00 -14.73 -7.90
C CYS A 343 6.20 -13.33 -7.30
N PRO A 344 7.46 -12.90 -7.13
CA PRO A 344 7.75 -11.51 -6.82
C PRO A 344 7.21 -10.55 -7.87
N GLY A 345 6.89 -9.31 -7.45
CA GLY A 345 6.42 -8.26 -8.35
C GLY A 345 7.36 -8.07 -9.55
N GLY A 346 6.80 -7.94 -10.75
CA GLY A 346 7.56 -7.87 -12.00
C GLY A 346 7.99 -9.23 -12.58
N TYR A 347 7.61 -10.35 -11.95
CA TYR A 347 7.82 -11.71 -12.45
C TYR A 347 6.50 -12.50 -12.45
N ALA A 348 6.36 -13.41 -13.40
CA ALA A 348 5.17 -14.24 -13.63
C ALA A 348 5.54 -15.58 -14.28
N GLY A 349 4.52 -16.33 -14.71
CA GLY A 349 4.63 -17.66 -15.28
C GLY A 349 4.74 -18.74 -14.22
N ASP A 350 4.69 -20.00 -14.65
CA ASP A 350 4.64 -21.16 -13.75
C ASP A 350 5.92 -21.33 -12.92
N GLN A 351 7.01 -20.63 -13.29
CA GLN A 351 8.30 -20.66 -12.59
C GLN A 351 8.82 -19.28 -12.14
N CYS A 352 8.05 -18.20 -12.30
CA CYS A 352 8.52 -16.82 -12.03
C CYS A 352 9.67 -16.35 -12.94
N THR A 353 9.74 -16.89 -14.17
CA THR A 353 10.79 -16.57 -15.16
C THR A 353 10.24 -15.78 -16.35
N GLU A 354 8.98 -15.37 -16.30
CA GLU A 354 8.30 -14.62 -17.35
C GLU A 354 7.95 -13.22 -16.89
N ARG A 355 7.77 -12.31 -17.85
CA ARG A 355 7.29 -10.95 -17.60
C ARG A 355 5.78 -11.03 -17.41
N PRO A 356 5.19 -10.39 -16.39
CA PRO A 356 3.74 -10.31 -16.26
C PRO A 356 3.09 -9.79 -17.55
N ASP A 357 2.04 -10.47 -17.98
CA ASP A 357 1.24 -10.15 -19.17
C ASP A 357 0.06 -9.24 -18.86
N GLU A 358 -0.27 -9.05 -17.57
CA GLU A 358 -1.31 -8.13 -17.12
C GLU A 358 -1.03 -6.69 -17.56
N GLY A 359 -1.97 -6.13 -18.33
CA GLY A 359 -1.91 -4.74 -18.80
C GLY A 359 -1.07 -4.57 -20.06
N CYS A 360 -0.11 -3.65 -20.05
CA CYS A 360 0.77 -3.37 -21.19
C CYS A 360 2.27 -3.55 -20.87
N GLY A 361 3.14 -3.14 -21.79
CA GLY A 361 4.59 -3.17 -21.62
C GLY A 361 5.30 -4.28 -22.42
N SER A 362 6.62 -4.27 -22.39
CA SER A 362 7.47 -5.09 -23.27
C SER A 362 8.83 -5.40 -22.66
N LYS A 363 9.56 -6.34 -23.29
CA LYS A 363 10.98 -6.54 -23.02
C LYS A 363 11.78 -5.58 -23.89
N ILE A 364 12.82 -4.95 -23.33
CA ILE A 364 13.63 -3.95 -24.00
C ILE A 364 15.11 -4.22 -23.72
N ASP A 365 15.88 -4.47 -24.78
CA ASP A 365 17.32 -4.67 -24.65
C ASP A 365 18.03 -3.33 -24.47
N ALA A 366 18.72 -3.17 -23.34
CA ALA A 366 19.65 -2.08 -23.12
C ALA A 366 20.86 -2.22 -24.05
N THR A 367 21.49 -1.08 -24.37
CA THR A 367 22.76 -0.98 -25.10
C THR A 367 23.77 -0.18 -24.29
N GLU A 368 25.01 -0.07 -24.75
CA GLU A 368 25.99 0.86 -24.15
C GLU A 368 25.57 2.32 -24.33
N GLU A 369 24.84 2.62 -25.40
CA GLU A 369 24.21 3.91 -25.66
C GLU A 369 22.91 4.09 -24.87
N TRP A 370 22.61 5.34 -24.51
CA TRP A 370 21.36 5.71 -23.84
C TRP A 370 20.15 5.47 -24.74
N LYS A 371 19.19 4.70 -24.23
CA LYS A 371 17.85 4.52 -24.79
C LYS A 371 16.81 5.16 -23.88
N THR A 372 15.66 5.52 -24.46
CA THR A 372 14.55 6.13 -23.72
C THR A 372 13.33 5.20 -23.73
N LEU A 373 12.71 5.04 -22.58
CA LEU A 373 11.38 4.47 -22.40
C LEU A 373 10.41 5.60 -22.03
N THR A 374 9.34 5.74 -22.78
CA THR A 374 8.22 6.64 -22.48
C THR A 374 6.97 5.82 -22.31
N ASP A 375 6.33 5.91 -21.14
CA ASP A 375 5.08 5.25 -20.82
C ASP A 375 4.04 6.29 -20.40
N VAL A 376 2.86 6.22 -21.01
CA VAL A 376 1.77 7.17 -20.78
C VAL A 376 0.52 6.39 -20.40
N LEU A 377 0.00 6.67 -19.21
CA LEU A 377 -1.18 6.00 -18.66
C LEU A 377 -2.24 7.02 -18.24
N GLY A 378 -3.48 6.53 -18.15
CA GLY A 378 -4.62 7.32 -17.69
C GLY A 378 -5.15 8.33 -18.71
N ASP A 379 -6.11 9.13 -18.26
CA ASP A 379 -6.84 10.10 -19.07
C ASP A 379 -7.19 11.32 -18.19
N TYR A 380 -7.10 12.54 -18.73
CA TYR A 380 -7.41 13.78 -18.01
C TYR A 380 -8.88 13.87 -17.55
N SER A 381 -9.77 13.10 -18.17
CA SER A 381 -11.19 13.01 -17.78
C SER A 381 -11.41 12.19 -16.50
N VAL A 382 -10.47 11.32 -16.11
CA VAL A 382 -10.56 10.50 -14.89
C VAL A 382 -10.11 11.34 -13.69
N ARG A 383 -11.06 12.09 -13.12
CA ARG A 383 -10.81 12.98 -11.97
C ARG A 383 -10.99 12.31 -10.61
N GLN A 384 -11.53 11.10 -10.58
CA GLN A 384 -11.72 10.30 -9.38
C GLN A 384 -10.95 9.00 -9.53
N PRO A 385 -10.29 8.50 -8.47
CA PRO A 385 -9.55 7.25 -8.55
C PRO A 385 -10.43 6.09 -9.00
N LEU A 386 -9.95 5.34 -9.98
CA LEU A 386 -10.58 4.08 -10.41
C LEU A 386 -10.49 3.03 -9.29
N GLU A 387 -11.28 1.96 -9.38
CA GLU A 387 -11.15 0.83 -8.43
C GLU A 387 -9.82 0.10 -8.68
N ASP A 388 -9.57 -0.30 -9.94
CA ASP A 388 -8.39 -1.04 -10.37
C ASP A 388 -7.28 -0.14 -10.92
N PHE A 389 -6.05 -0.63 -10.80
CA PHE A 389 -4.86 -0.02 -11.41
C PHE A 389 -4.76 -0.42 -12.88
N LYS A 390 -4.59 0.55 -13.77
CA LYS A 390 -4.01 0.26 -15.09
C LYS A 390 -2.51 0.14 -14.90
N LYS A 391 -1.93 -1.02 -15.24
CA LYS A 391 -0.50 -1.30 -15.06
C LYS A 391 0.17 -1.62 -16.39
N CYS A 392 1.45 -1.30 -16.48
CA CYS A 392 2.32 -1.84 -17.51
C CYS A 392 3.61 -2.38 -16.90
N ASN A 393 4.04 -3.52 -17.43
CA ASN A 393 5.17 -4.28 -16.93
C ASN A 393 6.24 -4.33 -18.03
N TYR A 394 7.40 -3.74 -17.79
CA TYR A 394 8.54 -3.78 -18.69
C TYR A 394 9.69 -4.55 -18.07
N TRP A 395 10.49 -5.21 -18.90
CA TRP A 395 11.81 -5.71 -18.52
C TRP A 395 12.87 -5.02 -19.33
N ILE A 396 13.75 -4.29 -18.68
CA ILE A 396 14.98 -3.82 -19.30
C ILE A 396 16.04 -4.90 -19.08
N GLU A 397 16.58 -5.46 -20.15
CA GLU A 397 17.54 -6.56 -20.09
C GLU A 397 18.86 -6.16 -20.73
N SER A 398 19.96 -6.72 -20.23
CA SER A 398 21.29 -6.52 -20.78
C SER A 398 22.09 -7.84 -20.77
N PRO A 399 23.21 -7.92 -21.51
CA PRO A 399 24.04 -9.12 -21.50
C PRO A 399 24.53 -9.50 -20.10
N LYS A 400 24.80 -10.80 -19.87
CA LYS A 400 25.39 -11.25 -18.59
C LYS A 400 26.73 -10.54 -18.34
N GLY A 401 27.02 -10.24 -17.07
CA GLY A 401 28.24 -9.50 -16.68
C GLY A 401 28.13 -7.98 -16.85
N THR A 402 26.93 -7.46 -17.12
CA THR A 402 26.65 -6.02 -17.17
C THR A 402 25.68 -5.61 -16.07
N GLU A 403 25.69 -4.31 -15.76
CA GLU A 403 24.72 -3.62 -14.92
C GLU A 403 23.98 -2.58 -15.77
N ILE A 404 22.75 -2.26 -15.40
CA ILE A 404 21.92 -1.26 -16.05
C ILE A 404 21.95 0.02 -15.22
N ILE A 405 22.30 1.12 -15.87
CA ILE A 405 22.15 2.47 -15.32
C ILE A 405 20.86 3.03 -15.87
N LEU A 406 20.01 3.52 -14.98
CA LEU A 406 18.71 4.10 -15.30
C LEU A 406 18.63 5.49 -14.69
N GLU A 407 18.03 6.42 -15.43
CA GLU A 407 17.74 7.78 -14.96
C GLU A 407 16.27 8.11 -15.19
N ILE A 408 15.63 8.65 -14.16
CA ILE A 408 14.29 9.21 -14.26
C ILE A 408 14.42 10.56 -14.96
N VAL A 409 13.91 10.67 -16.19
CA VAL A 409 13.96 11.93 -16.97
C VAL A 409 12.78 12.83 -16.59
N SER A 410 11.59 12.25 -16.45
CA SER A 410 10.36 13.00 -16.14
C SER A 410 9.29 12.08 -15.56
N LEU A 411 8.54 12.58 -14.56
CA LEU A 411 7.32 11.98 -14.01
C LEU A 411 6.16 12.97 -14.12
N LYS A 412 5.86 13.39 -15.34
CA LYS A 412 4.88 14.46 -15.59
C LYS A 412 3.46 13.98 -15.29
N GLY A 413 2.72 14.77 -14.50
CA GLY A 413 1.32 14.47 -14.17
C GLY A 413 1.12 13.32 -13.19
N HIS A 414 2.19 12.83 -12.57
CA HIS A 414 2.09 11.93 -11.42
C HIS A 414 1.69 12.71 -10.15
N GLN A 415 1.05 12.01 -9.20
CA GLN A 415 0.65 12.55 -7.90
C GLN A 415 1.64 12.11 -6.82
N ALA A 416 2.25 13.09 -6.16
CA ALA A 416 3.24 12.91 -5.09
C ALA A 416 2.53 12.64 -3.75
N VAL A 417 2.27 11.37 -3.48
CA VAL A 417 1.69 10.88 -2.23
C VAL A 417 2.47 9.68 -1.73
N ASP A 418 2.38 9.39 -0.44
CA ASP A 418 3.00 8.18 0.12
C ASP A 418 2.45 6.92 -0.58
N GLY A 419 3.32 5.92 -0.75
CA GLY A 419 3.03 4.65 -1.43
C GLY A 419 2.81 4.75 -2.93
N CYS A 420 2.81 5.97 -3.49
CA CYS A 420 2.42 6.26 -4.86
C CYS A 420 1.08 5.61 -5.24
N VAL A 421 0.10 5.72 -4.33
CA VAL A 421 -1.15 4.94 -4.37
C VAL A 421 -2.06 5.24 -5.56
N PHE A 422 -1.83 6.34 -6.28
CA PHE A 422 -2.61 6.75 -7.43
C PHE A 422 -1.90 6.52 -8.76
N THR A 423 -0.65 6.98 -8.85
CA THR A 423 0.18 6.89 -10.05
C THR A 423 1.61 6.69 -9.61
N GLY A 424 2.40 5.93 -10.36
CA GLY A 424 3.80 5.76 -10.02
C GLY A 424 4.55 4.84 -10.95
N VAL A 425 5.85 4.77 -10.72
CA VAL A 425 6.75 3.80 -11.32
C VAL A 425 7.52 3.08 -10.21
N GLU A 426 7.54 1.75 -10.25
CA GLU A 426 8.40 0.89 -9.43
C GLU A 426 9.58 0.42 -10.29
N ILE A 427 10.79 0.59 -9.78
CA ILE A 427 12.05 0.29 -10.45
C ILE A 427 12.84 -0.70 -9.58
N LYS A 428 12.94 -1.96 -10.04
CA LYS A 428 13.53 -3.06 -9.25
C LYS A 428 15.01 -3.27 -9.55
N THR A 429 15.84 -2.32 -9.16
CA THR A 429 17.31 -2.42 -9.30
C THR A 429 17.98 -3.27 -8.21
N ASN A 430 17.25 -3.67 -7.18
CA ASN A 430 17.76 -4.32 -5.96
C ASN A 430 18.41 -5.69 -6.22
N LYS A 431 19.36 -6.08 -5.35
CA LYS A 431 19.95 -7.43 -5.40
C LYS A 431 18.91 -8.52 -5.12
N ASN A 432 18.11 -8.34 -4.07
CA ASN A 432 17.02 -9.26 -3.74
C ASN A 432 15.77 -8.87 -4.52
N GLN A 433 15.43 -9.66 -5.54
CA GLN A 433 14.29 -9.42 -6.43
C GLN A 433 12.94 -9.77 -5.80
N GLN A 434 12.93 -10.38 -4.60
CA GLN A 434 11.70 -10.63 -3.82
C GLN A 434 11.11 -9.34 -3.24
N LEU A 435 11.94 -8.35 -2.94
CA LEU A 435 11.52 -7.09 -2.31
C LEU A 435 10.83 -6.17 -3.30
N THR A 436 9.87 -5.37 -2.82
CA THR A 436 9.37 -4.21 -3.58
C THR A 436 10.53 -3.32 -4.06
N GLY A 437 10.47 -2.87 -5.31
CA GLY A 437 11.46 -1.94 -5.87
C GLY A 437 11.28 -0.52 -5.35
N PHE A 438 12.16 0.39 -5.79
CA PHE A 438 12.01 1.81 -5.49
C PHE A 438 10.82 2.37 -6.24
N ARG A 439 9.92 3.06 -5.54
CA ARG A 439 8.76 3.73 -6.14
C ARG A 439 8.98 5.23 -6.21
N PHE A 440 8.55 5.79 -7.34
CA PHE A 440 8.58 7.23 -7.58
C PHE A 440 7.27 7.68 -8.23
N CYS A 441 6.76 8.80 -7.75
CA CYS A 441 5.60 9.52 -8.24
C CYS A 441 5.73 11.03 -8.07
N ALA A 442 6.72 11.51 -7.31
CA ALA A 442 7.05 12.93 -7.27
C ALA A 442 7.80 13.40 -8.52
N PRO A 443 7.33 14.46 -9.22
CA PRO A 443 8.07 15.06 -10.33
C PRO A 443 9.52 15.46 -9.98
N GLN A 444 9.78 15.77 -8.72
CA GLN A 444 11.09 16.14 -8.17
C GLN A 444 12.11 14.97 -8.19
N ALA A 445 11.67 13.75 -8.47
CA ALA A 445 12.56 12.61 -8.71
C ALA A 445 13.27 12.68 -10.08
N ALA A 446 12.93 13.64 -10.95
CA ALA A 446 13.64 13.85 -12.21
C ALA A 446 15.15 14.11 -11.98
N GLY A 447 15.99 13.48 -12.78
CA GLY A 447 17.44 13.45 -12.63
C GLY A 447 17.96 12.35 -11.70
N LYS A 448 17.09 11.62 -10.99
CA LYS A 448 17.50 10.50 -10.14
C LYS A 448 18.10 9.38 -10.98
N LYS A 449 19.32 8.98 -10.65
CA LYS A 449 20.03 7.85 -11.25
C LYS A 449 20.04 6.64 -10.32
N LEU A 450 19.83 5.47 -10.90
CA LEU A 450 19.83 4.17 -10.24
C LEU A 450 20.75 3.22 -11.00
N ARG A 451 21.45 2.36 -10.27
CA ARG A 451 22.30 1.29 -10.82
C ARG A 451 21.75 -0.05 -10.38
N SER A 452 21.57 -0.97 -11.31
CA SER A 452 21.08 -2.32 -11.02
C SER A 452 22.18 -3.23 -10.47
N PHE A 453 21.78 -4.19 -9.63
CA PHE A 453 22.63 -5.30 -9.19
C PHE A 453 22.60 -6.50 -10.15
N THR A 454 21.69 -6.51 -11.11
CA THR A 454 21.52 -7.60 -12.08
C THR A 454 21.37 -7.04 -13.49
N ASN A 455 21.54 -7.89 -14.49
CA ASN A 455 21.36 -7.56 -15.91
C ASN A 455 19.88 -7.55 -16.35
N ARG A 456 18.93 -7.54 -15.40
CA ARG A 456 17.51 -7.37 -15.65
C ARG A 456 16.92 -6.40 -14.64
N VAL A 457 16.16 -5.42 -15.11
CA VAL A 457 15.42 -4.47 -14.28
C VAL A 457 13.95 -4.51 -14.66
N PRO A 458 13.09 -5.12 -13.84
CA PRO A 458 11.66 -4.92 -13.97
C PRO A 458 11.28 -3.45 -13.67
N ILE A 459 10.48 -2.88 -14.56
CA ILE A 459 9.84 -1.57 -14.41
C ILE A 459 8.33 -1.79 -14.42
N ILE A 460 7.64 -1.30 -13.41
CA ILE A 460 6.19 -1.44 -13.28
C ILE A 460 5.62 -0.03 -13.18
N THR A 461 4.84 0.39 -14.15
CA THR A 461 4.13 1.68 -14.11
C THR A 461 2.66 1.45 -13.82
N TRP A 462 2.01 2.38 -13.14
CA TRP A 462 0.58 2.32 -12.92
C TRP A 462 -0.10 3.68 -12.83
N ASN A 463 -1.41 3.65 -13.06
CA ASN A 463 -2.29 4.81 -12.95
C ASN A 463 -3.70 4.40 -12.50
N LYS A 464 -4.29 5.21 -11.61
CA LYS A 464 -5.70 5.17 -11.19
C LYS A 464 -6.44 6.48 -11.40
N VAL A 465 -5.72 7.57 -11.62
CA VAL A 465 -6.30 8.92 -11.66
C VAL A 465 -5.46 9.80 -12.58
N PHE A 466 -6.12 10.74 -13.26
CA PHE A 466 -5.55 11.67 -14.22
C PHE A 466 -4.70 10.97 -15.30
N LYS A 467 -4.10 11.76 -16.18
CA LYS A 467 -3.09 11.25 -17.12
C LYS A 467 -1.70 11.45 -16.52
N SER A 468 -0.88 10.41 -16.53
CA SER A 468 0.51 10.43 -16.07
C SER A 468 1.46 9.96 -17.17
N GLU A 469 2.66 10.54 -17.21
CA GLU A 469 3.73 10.20 -18.16
C GLU A 469 5.04 9.95 -17.42
N THR A 470 5.56 8.74 -17.58
CA THR A 470 6.86 8.32 -17.08
C THR A 470 7.86 8.29 -18.24
N VAL A 471 8.95 9.04 -18.12
CA VAL A 471 10.07 9.02 -19.06
C VAL A 471 11.33 8.58 -18.33
N LEU A 472 11.89 7.45 -18.74
CA LEU A 472 13.14 6.91 -18.22
C LEU A 472 14.16 6.86 -19.35
N ARG A 473 15.44 7.07 -19.04
CA ARG A 473 16.53 6.67 -19.94
C ARG A 473 17.41 5.63 -19.28
N PHE A 474 17.95 4.71 -20.06
CA PHE A 474 18.75 3.62 -19.56
C PHE A 474 19.82 3.19 -20.55
N ARG A 475 20.87 2.58 -20.02
CA ARG A 475 21.95 1.92 -20.77
C ARG A 475 22.60 0.85 -19.90
N HIS A 476 23.37 -0.05 -20.48
CA HIS A 476 24.19 -0.98 -19.71
C HIS A 476 25.67 -0.59 -19.68
N VAL A 477 26.35 -1.00 -18.62
CA VAL A 477 27.80 -0.84 -18.43
C VAL A 477 28.38 -2.18 -17.95
N PRO A 478 29.68 -2.46 -18.16
CA PRO A 478 30.32 -3.62 -17.54
C PRO A 478 30.17 -3.58 -16.01
N ALA A 479 29.84 -4.72 -15.40
CA ALA A 479 29.61 -4.81 -13.96
C ALA A 479 30.87 -4.45 -13.14
N GLY A 480 30.68 -3.81 -11.99
CA GLY A 480 31.76 -3.46 -11.07
C GLY A 480 32.70 -2.33 -11.53
N LYS A 481 32.47 -1.72 -12.69
CA LYS A 481 33.24 -0.54 -13.13
C LYS A 481 32.60 0.76 -12.58
N PRO A 482 33.41 1.70 -12.06
CA PRO A 482 32.94 3.05 -11.72
C PRO A 482 32.27 3.69 -12.94
N GLU A 483 31.22 4.48 -12.72
CA GLU A 483 30.65 5.29 -13.79
C GLU A 483 31.78 6.20 -14.33
N PRO A 484 32.00 6.28 -15.65
CA PRO A 484 32.91 7.27 -16.20
C PRO A 484 32.42 8.64 -15.70
N SER A 485 33.27 9.36 -14.96
CA SER A 485 32.90 10.71 -14.54
C SER A 485 32.55 11.48 -15.81
N SER A 486 31.37 12.11 -15.82
CA SER A 486 31.03 13.06 -16.86
C SER A 486 32.08 14.15 -16.80
N GLN A 487 33.10 14.05 -17.66
CA GLN A 487 34.06 15.12 -17.84
C GLN A 487 33.25 16.36 -18.18
N VAL A 488 33.39 17.38 -17.34
CA VAL A 488 32.87 18.71 -17.58
C VAL A 488 33.50 19.15 -18.90
N ILE A 489 32.74 19.07 -19.99
CA ILE A 489 33.12 19.72 -21.25
C ILE A 489 33.09 21.21 -20.94
N ARG A 490 34.26 21.78 -20.64
CA ARG A 490 34.44 23.23 -20.59
C ARG A 490 34.08 23.78 -21.97
N PRO A 491 33.13 24.73 -22.10
CA PRO A 491 32.92 25.40 -23.37
C PRO A 491 34.19 26.17 -23.73
N SER A 492 34.73 25.90 -24.91
CA SER A 492 35.73 26.79 -25.52
C SER A 492 35.03 28.05 -26.04
N PRO A 493 35.71 29.21 -26.09
CA PRO A 493 35.06 30.50 -26.35
C PRO A 493 34.43 30.54 -27.74
N SER A 494 33.18 30.98 -27.80
CA SER A 494 32.41 31.15 -29.02
C SER A 494 33.04 32.22 -29.93
N ARG A 495 33.27 31.84 -31.18
CA ARG A 495 33.65 32.76 -32.26
C ARG A 495 32.38 33.28 -32.91
N THR A 496 32.19 34.59 -32.83
CA THR A 496 31.05 35.36 -33.32
C THR A 496 30.88 35.20 -34.83
N VAL A 497 29.70 34.80 -35.29
CA VAL A 497 29.30 34.88 -36.71
C VAL A 497 27.99 35.68 -36.79
N GLN A 498 28.01 36.75 -37.58
CA GLN A 498 26.91 37.68 -37.82
C GLN A 498 25.82 37.09 -38.72
N PRO A 499 24.55 37.53 -38.59
CA PRO A 499 23.43 37.04 -39.40
C PRO A 499 23.22 37.86 -40.68
N SER A 500 22.77 37.20 -41.75
CA SER A 500 22.28 37.78 -43.01
C SER A 500 20.81 37.40 -43.27
N PRO A 501 20.08 38.14 -44.14
CA PRO A 501 18.71 38.57 -43.84
C PRO A 501 17.57 37.68 -44.36
N SER A 502 16.41 37.90 -43.74
CA SER A 502 15.11 37.27 -43.91
C SER A 502 14.49 37.44 -45.31
N ARG A 503 13.91 36.37 -45.83
CA ARG A 503 13.05 36.38 -47.03
C ARG A 503 11.62 36.02 -46.64
N THR A 504 10.70 36.94 -46.95
CA THR A 504 9.26 36.91 -46.74
C THR A 504 8.57 35.88 -47.62
N VAL A 505 7.67 35.07 -47.04
CA VAL A 505 6.72 34.21 -47.78
C VAL A 505 5.29 34.56 -47.36
N ARG A 506 4.47 34.82 -48.38
CA ARG A 506 3.05 35.22 -48.35
C ARG A 506 2.13 34.05 -47.94
N PRO A 507 0.99 34.28 -47.27
CA PRO A 507 0.02 33.23 -46.95
C PRO A 507 -0.99 33.02 -48.10
N SER A 508 -1.58 31.83 -48.17
CA SER A 508 -2.70 31.47 -49.05
C SER A 508 -3.70 30.56 -48.32
N PRO A 509 -4.98 30.53 -48.74
CA PRO A 509 -6.13 30.60 -47.83
C PRO A 509 -6.70 29.26 -47.37
N ALA A 510 -7.46 29.33 -46.28
CA ALA A 510 -8.21 28.26 -45.65
C ALA A 510 -9.30 27.66 -46.55
N ARG A 511 -9.48 26.34 -46.48
CA ARG A 511 -10.60 25.61 -47.08
C ARG A 511 -11.42 24.93 -45.99
N LEU A 512 -12.67 25.36 -45.83
CA LEU A 512 -13.70 24.67 -45.07
C LEU A 512 -13.92 23.26 -45.64
N THR A 513 -14.05 22.27 -44.77
CA THR A 513 -14.70 21.01 -45.09
C THR A 513 -15.73 20.65 -44.03
N THR A 514 -16.85 20.19 -44.55
CA THR A 514 -18.16 20.04 -43.94
C THR A 514 -18.30 18.71 -43.18
N THR A 515 -19.12 18.79 -42.14
CA THR A 515 -19.60 17.70 -41.29
C THR A 515 -20.36 16.64 -42.09
N THR A 516 -20.00 15.36 -41.92
CA THR A 516 -20.82 14.22 -42.34
C THR A 516 -21.19 13.39 -41.12
N ARG A 517 -22.51 13.24 -40.90
CA ARG A 517 -23.13 12.38 -39.88
C ARG A 517 -23.06 10.92 -40.34
N TYR A 518 -22.68 10.01 -39.45
CA TYR A 518 -22.89 8.57 -39.62
C TYR A 518 -24.19 8.11 -38.94
N PRO A 519 -24.96 7.19 -39.54
CA PRO A 519 -26.24 6.72 -39.03
C PRO A 519 -26.13 5.71 -37.87
N ILE A 520 -27.11 5.76 -36.97
CA ILE A 520 -27.31 4.85 -35.84
C ILE A 520 -27.89 3.53 -36.36
N ALA A 521 -27.26 2.40 -36.04
CA ALA A 521 -27.77 1.05 -36.30
C ALA A 521 -28.66 0.56 -35.13
N PRO A 522 -29.69 -0.27 -35.39
CA PRO A 522 -30.69 -0.64 -34.39
C PRO A 522 -30.20 -1.71 -33.41
N THR A 523 -30.65 -1.58 -32.15
CA THR A 523 -30.43 -2.50 -31.04
C THR A 523 -31.18 -3.83 -31.24
N LYS A 524 -30.44 -4.96 -31.20
CA LYS A 524 -31.04 -6.31 -31.09
C LYS A 524 -31.20 -6.70 -29.62
N THR A 525 -32.41 -7.05 -29.23
CA THR A 525 -32.73 -7.66 -27.93
C THR A 525 -32.37 -9.14 -27.94
N ILE A 526 -31.48 -9.58 -27.04
CA ILE A 526 -31.11 -11.00 -26.86
C ILE A 526 -31.89 -11.52 -25.66
N THR A 527 -32.74 -12.54 -25.86
CA THR A 527 -33.46 -13.23 -24.79
C THR A 527 -32.77 -14.58 -24.52
N CYS A 528 -32.34 -14.82 -23.27
CA CYS A 528 -31.66 -16.06 -22.88
C CYS A 528 -32.53 -16.91 -21.96
N THR A 529 -32.78 -18.16 -22.34
CA THR A 529 -33.55 -19.16 -21.57
C THR A 529 -32.62 -20.24 -21.00
N LYS A 530 -32.28 -20.13 -19.71
CA LYS A 530 -31.91 -21.27 -18.86
C LYS A 530 -32.35 -20.98 -17.43
N LYS A 531 -32.95 -21.96 -16.75
CA LYS A 531 -33.35 -21.86 -15.33
C LYS A 531 -32.11 -21.60 -14.48
N VAL A 532 -32.01 -20.38 -13.94
CA VAL A 532 -30.97 -19.96 -13.00
C VAL A 532 -31.16 -20.68 -11.68
N GLN A 533 -30.15 -21.42 -11.20
CA GLN A 533 -30.16 -21.95 -9.83
C GLN A 533 -30.25 -20.80 -8.82
N SER A 534 -31.00 -20.97 -7.74
CA SER A 534 -31.22 -19.90 -6.73
C SER A 534 -29.92 -19.34 -6.14
N SER A 535 -28.88 -20.17 -6.05
CA SER A 535 -27.52 -19.81 -5.62
C SER A 535 -26.79 -18.84 -6.57
N CYS A 536 -27.16 -18.81 -7.86
CA CYS A 536 -26.52 -17.96 -8.87
C CYS A 536 -27.17 -16.57 -8.98
N LEU A 537 -28.36 -16.36 -8.41
CA LEU A 537 -29.11 -15.10 -8.53
C LEU A 537 -28.38 -13.91 -7.90
N SER A 538 -27.59 -14.13 -6.83
CA SER A 538 -26.77 -13.08 -6.23
C SER A 538 -25.67 -12.61 -7.20
N TYR A 539 -24.94 -13.54 -7.81
CA TYR A 539 -23.88 -13.24 -8.77
C TYR A 539 -24.40 -12.57 -10.05
N ILE A 540 -25.58 -12.99 -10.53
CA ILE A 540 -26.24 -12.40 -11.70
C ILE A 540 -26.77 -11.00 -11.39
N LYS A 541 -27.46 -10.80 -10.25
CA LYS A 541 -27.93 -9.47 -9.82
C LYS A 541 -26.79 -8.48 -9.58
N MET A 542 -25.63 -8.98 -9.15
CA MET A 542 -24.42 -8.19 -8.94
C MET A 542 -23.61 -7.95 -10.23
N GLY A 543 -24.04 -8.50 -11.38
CA GLY A 543 -23.42 -8.26 -12.68
C GLY A 543 -22.17 -9.10 -12.99
N PHE A 544 -21.78 -10.02 -12.10
CA PHE A 544 -20.58 -10.85 -12.28
C PHE A 544 -20.71 -11.83 -13.44
N CYS A 545 -21.93 -12.31 -13.72
CA CYS A 545 -22.18 -13.30 -14.77
C CYS A 545 -22.68 -12.70 -16.10
N THR A 546 -22.80 -11.37 -16.19
CA THR A 546 -23.34 -10.66 -17.37
C THR A 546 -22.38 -9.61 -17.94
N ASN A 547 -21.39 -9.16 -17.16
CA ASN A 547 -20.34 -8.26 -17.62
C ASN A 547 -19.11 -9.05 -18.11
N LYS A 548 -18.69 -8.83 -19.37
CA LYS A 548 -17.52 -9.50 -19.98
C LYS A 548 -16.22 -9.32 -19.18
N LEU A 549 -16.06 -8.19 -18.50
CA LEU A 549 -14.89 -7.90 -17.67
C LEU A 549 -14.94 -8.53 -16.27
N LEU A 550 -16.11 -9.04 -15.84
CA LEU A 550 -16.31 -9.64 -14.51
C LEU A 550 -16.60 -11.15 -14.59
N MET A 551 -16.66 -11.70 -15.81
CA MET A 551 -17.10 -13.06 -16.08
C MET A 551 -16.19 -14.13 -15.44
N HIS A 552 -14.94 -13.80 -15.14
CA HIS A 552 -14.02 -14.70 -14.43
C HIS A 552 -14.37 -14.86 -12.94
N TYR A 553 -15.08 -13.90 -12.34
CA TYR A 553 -15.60 -13.99 -10.96
C TYR A 553 -16.92 -14.76 -10.86
N CYS A 554 -17.59 -15.03 -11.98
CA CYS A 554 -18.78 -15.87 -12.00
C CYS A 554 -18.38 -17.35 -11.84
N PRO A 555 -18.89 -18.06 -10.81
CA PRO A 555 -18.73 -19.51 -10.67
C PRO A 555 -19.06 -20.21 -12.00
N LYS A 556 -18.26 -21.21 -12.39
CA LYS A 556 -18.34 -21.80 -13.73
C LYS A 556 -19.74 -22.34 -14.06
N ASP A 557 -20.42 -22.88 -13.05
CA ASP A 557 -21.79 -23.38 -13.04
C ASP A 557 -22.86 -22.27 -13.12
N CYS A 558 -22.52 -21.02 -12.80
CA CYS A 558 -23.38 -19.85 -12.90
C CYS A 558 -23.20 -19.03 -14.19
N ARG A 559 -22.24 -19.39 -15.07
CA ARG A 559 -21.96 -18.65 -16.31
C ARG A 559 -23.08 -18.87 -17.32
N ILE A 560 -23.88 -17.83 -17.56
CA ILE A 560 -24.89 -17.85 -18.62
C ILE A 560 -24.20 -17.49 -19.93
N THR A 561 -24.21 -18.41 -20.89
CA THR A 561 -23.78 -18.12 -22.27
C THR A 561 -24.98 -17.53 -23.01
N CYS A 562 -24.89 -16.22 -23.24
CA CYS A 562 -25.63 -15.39 -24.18
C CYS A 562 -24.59 -14.79 -25.14
#